data_AF-A0A220UE55-F1
#
_entry.id   AF-A0A220UE55-F1
#
_cell.length_a   1.000
_cell.length_b   1.000
_cell.length_c   1.000
_cell.angle_alpha   90.00
_cell.angle_beta   90.00
_cell.angle_gamma   90.00
#
_symmetry.space_group_name_H-M   'P 1'
#
loop_
_entity.id
_entity.type
_entity.pdbx_description
1 polymer ?
#
loop_
_entity_poly.entity_id
_entity_poly.type
_entity_poly.pdbx_seq_one_letter_code
_entity_poly.pdbx_strand_id
1 'polypeptide(L)'
;MGLPALGISDGAGSVLLDPDGDHTYTMQDGDIPYIAYYFGYPVERLEIQAYRVTRGGKTKPVNPAVSLIDAADHLGRSAAPEVYGWDGSYPRKGTKPRTVKNGDYLLEMRVLKPLGDPDNPDHWETFTSPRFSIDDPDPRSGATR
;
A
#
# COMPACT_ATOMS: atom_id res chain seq x y z
N MET A 1 -7.84 17.75 -6.24
CA MET A 1 -7.87 16.35 -5.77
C MET A 1 -7.20 16.30 -4.40
N GLY A 2 -7.68 15.46 -3.49
CA GLY A 2 -7.15 15.34 -2.12
C GLY A 2 -6.25 14.13 -1.95
N LEU A 3 -5.48 14.11 -0.86
CA LEU A 3 -4.75 12.95 -0.36
C LEU A 3 -5.56 12.32 0.78
N PRO A 4 -5.43 11.00 1.04
CA PRO A 4 -4.59 10.04 0.33
C PRO A 4 -5.12 9.62 -1.06
N ALA A 5 -4.22 9.16 -1.93
CA ALA A 5 -4.55 8.69 -3.28
C ALA A 5 -3.57 7.62 -3.76
N LEU A 6 -4.02 6.75 -4.66
CA LEU A 6 -3.13 5.87 -5.42
C LEU A 6 -2.31 6.72 -6.39
N GLY A 7 -1.10 6.29 -6.73
CA GLY A 7 -0.26 6.98 -7.70
C GLY A 7 0.71 6.07 -8.45
N ILE A 8 1.18 6.61 -9.57
CA ILE A 8 2.04 5.97 -10.56
C ILE A 8 3.33 6.78 -10.68
N SER A 9 4.48 6.13 -10.86
CA SER A 9 5.74 6.81 -11.16
C SER A 9 5.70 7.52 -12.51
N ASP A 10 6.24 8.73 -12.59
CA ASP A 10 6.46 9.43 -13.86
C ASP A 10 7.75 8.99 -14.59
N GLY A 11 8.54 8.07 -13.99
CA GLY A 11 9.84 7.64 -14.49
C GLY A 11 10.97 8.67 -14.34
N ALA A 12 10.67 9.85 -13.80
CA ALA A 12 11.60 10.96 -13.55
C ALA A 12 11.82 11.22 -12.05
N GLY A 13 11.22 10.41 -11.18
CA GLY A 13 11.36 10.47 -9.72
C GLY A 13 10.19 11.15 -9.00
N SER A 14 9.08 11.42 -9.70
CA SER A 14 7.83 11.91 -9.10
C SER A 14 6.72 10.86 -9.17
N VAL A 15 5.69 11.05 -8.34
CA VAL A 15 4.47 10.24 -8.36
C VAL A 15 3.31 11.10 -8.85
N LEU A 16 2.63 10.65 -9.91
CA LEU A 16 1.38 11.21 -10.41
C LEU A 16 0.21 10.53 -9.70
N LEU A 17 -0.83 11.28 -9.36
CA LEU A 17 -2.02 10.72 -8.71
C LEU A 17 -2.91 10.01 -9.72
N ASP A 18 -3.35 8.81 -9.36
CA ASP A 18 -4.28 7.96 -10.10
C ASP A 18 -5.50 7.62 -9.21
N PRO A 19 -6.41 8.59 -8.97
CA PRO A 19 -7.53 8.41 -8.04
C PRO A 19 -8.64 7.51 -8.59
N ASP A 20 -8.66 7.25 -9.89
CA ASP A 20 -9.68 6.41 -10.54
C ASP A 20 -9.23 4.94 -10.63
N GLY A 21 -7.92 4.70 -10.64
CA GLY A 21 -7.35 3.36 -10.77
C GLY A 21 -7.26 2.91 -12.23
N ASP A 22 -7.17 1.59 -12.42
CA ASP A 22 -7.03 0.90 -13.71
C ASP A 22 -5.61 0.84 -14.31
N HIS A 23 -4.61 1.45 -13.67
CA HIS A 23 -3.22 1.22 -14.08
C HIS A 23 -2.78 -0.23 -13.84
N THR A 24 -1.96 -0.74 -14.78
CA THR A 24 -1.32 -2.05 -14.67
C THR A 24 0.17 -1.84 -14.40
N TYR A 25 0.59 -2.14 -13.18
CA TYR A 25 1.97 -2.01 -12.73
C TYR A 25 2.78 -3.23 -13.17
N THR A 26 3.92 -2.98 -13.81
CA THR A 26 4.88 -4.01 -14.26
C THR A 26 5.82 -4.48 -13.15
N MET A 27 5.90 -3.74 -12.04
CA MET A 27 6.82 -4.00 -10.92
C MET A 27 8.31 -3.88 -11.30
N GLN A 28 8.61 -3.25 -12.43
CA GLN A 28 9.97 -3.00 -12.91
C GLN A 28 10.27 -1.50 -12.89
N ASP A 29 11.52 -1.12 -12.68
CA ASP A 29 12.02 0.27 -12.82
C ASP A 29 11.19 1.34 -12.08
N GLY A 30 10.60 0.99 -10.93
CA GLY A 30 9.77 1.89 -10.13
C GLY A 30 8.31 2.04 -10.59
N ASP A 31 7.88 1.29 -11.61
CA ASP A 31 6.46 1.14 -11.96
C ASP A 31 5.78 0.18 -10.97
N ILE A 32 5.60 0.68 -9.76
CA ILE A 32 4.95 0.04 -8.62
C ILE A 32 3.79 0.91 -8.11
N PRO A 33 2.78 0.36 -7.42
CA PRO A 33 1.74 1.15 -6.81
C PRO A 33 2.28 1.99 -5.66
N TYR A 34 1.93 3.28 -5.66
CA TYR A 34 2.21 4.20 -4.57
C TYR A 34 0.92 4.64 -3.86
N ILE A 35 0.95 4.77 -2.54
CA ILE A 35 -0.02 5.58 -1.79
C ILE A 35 0.64 6.92 -1.52
N ALA A 36 0.12 8.00 -2.10
CA ALA A 36 0.47 9.35 -1.70
C ALA A 36 -0.41 9.76 -0.52
N TYR A 37 0.17 10.33 0.53
CA TYR A 37 -0.56 10.72 1.75
C TYR A 37 0.07 11.94 2.44
N TYR A 38 -0.63 12.48 3.44
CA TYR A 38 -0.14 13.56 4.28
C TYR A 38 -0.75 13.44 5.68
N PHE A 39 0.09 13.40 6.71
CA PHE A 39 -0.33 13.41 8.10
C PHE A 39 -0.41 14.83 8.64
N GLY A 40 -1.64 15.33 8.81
CA GLY A 40 -1.87 16.65 9.43
C GLY A 40 -1.55 16.69 10.92
N TYR A 41 -1.53 15.53 11.59
CA TYR A 41 -1.24 15.33 13.01
C TYR A 41 -0.28 14.16 13.19
N PRO A 42 0.38 14.02 14.35
CA PRO A 42 1.12 12.81 14.68
C PRO A 42 0.20 11.58 14.61
N VAL A 43 0.77 10.43 14.27
CA VAL A 43 0.07 9.15 14.09
C VAL A 43 0.56 8.18 15.13
N GLU A 44 -0.36 7.55 15.86
CA GLU A 44 0.01 6.53 16.84
C GLU A 44 0.48 5.26 16.14
N ARG A 45 -0.22 4.87 15.05
CA ARG A 45 0.10 3.68 14.27
C ARG A 45 -0.38 3.81 12.83
N LEU A 46 0.47 3.44 11.89
CA LEU A 46 0.17 3.25 10.48
C LEU A 46 0.18 1.76 10.18
N GLU A 47 -0.84 1.27 9.50
CA GLU A 47 -0.91 -0.09 8.98
C GLU A 47 -1.18 -0.07 7.47
N ILE A 48 -0.38 -0.80 6.71
CA ILE A 48 -0.63 -1.04 5.29
C ILE A 48 -0.99 -2.50 5.09
N GLN A 49 -2.10 -2.72 4.40
CA GLN A 49 -2.59 -4.04 4.00
C GLN A 49 -2.75 -4.10 2.49
N ALA A 50 -2.52 -5.27 1.93
CA ALA A 50 -2.80 -5.55 0.53
C ALA A 50 -3.84 -6.68 0.41
N TYR A 51 -4.78 -6.49 -0.49
CA TYR A 51 -5.81 -7.46 -0.80
C TYR A 51 -5.74 -7.86 -2.26
N ARG A 52 -5.76 -9.17 -2.52
CA ARG A 52 -5.98 -9.68 -3.88
C ARG A 52 -7.48 -9.71 -4.18
N VAL A 53 -7.87 -9.16 -5.31
CA VAL A 53 -9.22 -9.29 -5.85
C VAL A 53 -9.32 -10.58 -6.66
N THR A 54 -10.28 -11.42 -6.32
CA THR A 54 -10.56 -12.67 -7.04
C THR A 54 -11.44 -12.41 -8.26
N ARG A 55 -11.50 -13.35 -9.21
CA ARG A 55 -12.35 -13.25 -10.41
C ARG A 55 -13.83 -12.95 -10.11
N GLY A 56 -14.32 -13.32 -8.92
CA GLY A 56 -15.68 -13.02 -8.47
C GLY A 56 -15.83 -11.70 -7.68
N GLY A 57 -14.83 -10.82 -7.70
CA GLY A 57 -14.83 -9.53 -7.00
C GLY A 57 -14.54 -9.60 -5.50
N LYS A 58 -14.40 -10.78 -4.90
CA LYS A 58 -14.08 -10.93 -3.47
C LYS A 58 -12.62 -10.59 -3.21
N THR A 59 -12.34 -9.91 -2.10
CA THR A 59 -11.00 -9.59 -1.62
C THR A 59 -10.46 -10.67 -0.69
N LYS A 60 -9.15 -10.92 -0.73
CA LYS A 60 -8.44 -11.79 0.20
C LYS A 60 -7.13 -11.12 0.63
N PRO A 61 -6.79 -11.10 1.93
CA PRO A 61 -5.50 -10.58 2.37
C PRO A 61 -4.36 -11.30 1.66
N VAL A 62 -3.38 -10.53 1.19
CA VAL A 62 -2.15 -11.07 0.59
C VAL A 62 -1.35 -11.85 1.63
N ASN A 63 -1.31 -11.36 2.87
CA ASN A 63 -0.69 -12.01 4.00
C ASN A 63 -1.74 -12.64 4.93
N PRO A 64 -2.14 -13.91 4.76
CA PRO A 64 -3.23 -14.49 5.56
C PRO A 64 -2.87 -14.69 7.05
N ALA A 65 -1.59 -14.58 7.43
CA ALA A 65 -1.17 -14.82 8.81
C ALA A 65 -1.37 -13.59 9.71
N VAL A 66 -1.13 -12.39 9.18
CA VAL A 66 -1.19 -11.13 9.95
C VAL A 66 -1.89 -9.99 9.20
N SER A 67 -2.36 -10.21 7.97
CA SER A 67 -2.98 -9.24 7.03
C SER A 67 -2.10 -8.07 6.59
N LEU A 68 -1.14 -7.66 7.42
CA LEU A 68 -0.24 -6.55 7.17
C LEU A 68 0.84 -6.90 6.14
N ILE A 69 1.14 -5.92 5.29
CA ILE A 69 2.35 -5.88 4.46
C ILE A 69 3.40 -4.94 5.04
N ASP A 70 2.97 -3.90 5.77
CA ASP A 70 3.85 -3.01 6.51
C ASP A 70 3.10 -2.35 7.69
N ALA A 71 3.85 -1.88 8.69
CA ALA A 71 3.33 -1.09 9.79
C ALA A 71 4.44 -0.27 10.47
N ALA A 72 4.06 0.88 11.01
CA ALA A 72 4.94 1.72 11.81
C ALA A 72 4.18 2.39 12.94
N ASP A 73 4.82 2.57 14.09
CA ASP A 73 4.23 3.19 15.27
C ASP A 73 4.89 4.56 15.55
N HIS A 74 4.16 5.45 16.22
CA HIS A 74 4.62 6.76 16.71
C HIS A 74 5.26 7.66 15.63
N LEU A 75 4.53 7.88 14.53
CA LEU A 75 4.98 8.77 13.45
C LEU A 75 4.66 10.23 13.76
N GLY A 76 5.55 11.12 13.32
CA GLY A 76 5.31 12.57 13.37
C GLY A 76 4.28 13.02 12.33
N ARG A 77 3.95 14.32 12.35
CA ARG A 77 3.22 14.94 11.25
C ARG A 77 4.11 15.05 10.00
N SER A 78 3.51 15.04 8.83
CA SER A 78 4.19 15.23 7.56
C SER A 78 4.67 16.68 7.40
N ALA A 79 5.88 16.88 6.89
CA ALA A 79 6.38 18.21 6.52
C ALA A 79 6.00 18.60 5.08
N ALA A 80 5.76 17.61 4.24
CA ALA A 80 5.30 17.69 2.85
C ALA A 80 4.55 16.37 2.53
N PRO A 81 3.82 16.26 1.41
CA PRO A 81 3.25 14.98 0.98
C PRO A 81 4.30 13.86 0.94
N GLU A 82 3.91 12.69 1.41
CA GLU A 82 4.75 11.49 1.49
C GLU A 82 4.20 10.41 0.55
N VAL A 83 5.04 9.43 0.20
CA VAL A 83 4.66 8.29 -0.63
C VAL A 83 5.11 6.98 0.00
N TYR A 84 4.22 6.00 -0.01
CA TYR A 84 4.53 4.61 0.29
C TYR A 84 4.45 3.80 -1.00
N GLY A 85 5.58 3.30 -1.49
CA GLY A 85 5.64 2.41 -2.66
C GLY A 85 5.60 0.96 -2.23
N TRP A 86 4.77 0.16 -2.90
CA TRP A 86 4.68 -1.27 -2.64
C TRP A 86 5.25 -2.10 -3.79
N ASP A 87 6.39 -2.75 -3.56
CA ASP A 87 7.06 -3.64 -4.50
C ASP A 87 6.42 -5.03 -4.65
N GLY A 88 5.19 -5.20 -4.13
CA GLY A 88 4.49 -6.48 -4.15
C GLY A 88 4.95 -7.46 -3.08
N SER A 89 5.92 -7.11 -2.23
CA SER A 89 6.42 -7.98 -1.17
C SER A 89 5.50 -7.99 0.06
N TYR A 90 5.51 -9.09 0.80
CA TYR A 90 4.82 -9.21 2.08
C TYR A 90 5.58 -10.12 3.04
N PRO A 91 5.56 -9.80 4.35
CA PRO A 91 6.32 -10.54 5.34
C PRO A 91 5.71 -11.91 5.61
N ARG A 92 6.55 -12.90 5.91
CA ARG A 92 6.10 -14.23 6.37
C ARG A 92 6.87 -14.63 7.61
N LYS A 93 6.15 -14.89 8.71
CA LYS A 93 6.74 -15.18 10.02
C LYS A 93 7.82 -16.27 9.92
N GLY A 94 9.04 -15.94 10.35
CA GLY A 94 10.17 -16.87 10.42
C GLY A 94 10.76 -17.28 9.07
N THR A 95 10.40 -16.64 7.95
CA THR A 95 10.95 -16.94 6.62
C THR A 95 11.19 -15.66 5.82
N LYS A 96 11.87 -15.78 4.67
CA LYS A 96 12.03 -14.66 3.74
C LYS A 96 10.66 -14.10 3.31
N PRO A 97 10.55 -12.78 3.07
CA PRO A 97 9.37 -12.20 2.44
C PRO A 97 9.01 -12.90 1.13
N ARG A 98 7.74 -12.84 0.76
CA ARG A 98 7.26 -13.35 -0.53
C ARG A 98 6.74 -12.20 -1.36
N THR A 99 6.75 -12.39 -2.68
CA THR A 99 6.12 -11.47 -3.62
C THR A 99 4.76 -12.00 -4.05
N VAL A 100 3.82 -11.09 -4.31
CA VAL A 100 2.54 -11.41 -4.92
C VAL A 100 2.70 -11.96 -6.34
N LYS A 101 1.61 -12.47 -6.91
CA LYS A 101 1.56 -12.93 -8.30
C LYS A 101 0.80 -11.90 -9.12
N ASN A 102 0.91 -11.96 -10.44
CA ASN A 102 0.08 -11.14 -11.34
C ASN A 102 -1.42 -11.32 -11.03
N GLY A 103 -2.16 -10.23 -11.19
CA GLY A 103 -3.58 -10.13 -10.90
C GLY A 103 -3.99 -8.78 -10.33
N ASP A 104 -5.19 -8.74 -9.77
CA ASP A 104 -5.82 -7.51 -9.30
C ASP A 104 -5.68 -7.30 -7.80
N TYR A 105 -5.46 -6.06 -7.39
CA TYR A 105 -5.15 -5.71 -6.01
C TYR A 105 -5.83 -4.41 -5.56
N LEU A 106 -5.90 -4.28 -4.23
CA LEU A 106 -6.23 -3.07 -3.50
C LEU A 106 -5.19 -2.89 -2.40
N LEU A 107 -4.82 -1.65 -2.11
CA LEU A 107 -4.11 -1.29 -0.89
C LEU A 107 -5.06 -0.63 0.09
N GLU A 108 -4.90 -0.94 1.36
CA GLU A 108 -5.61 -0.27 2.45
C GLU A 108 -4.59 0.32 3.42
N MET A 109 -4.71 1.62 3.64
CA MET A 109 -3.95 2.36 4.64
C MET A 109 -4.88 2.65 5.82
N ARG A 110 -4.49 2.21 7.01
CA ARG A 110 -5.19 2.51 8.26
C ARG A 110 -4.28 3.31 9.18
N VAL A 111 -4.81 4.38 9.73
CA VAL A 111 -4.08 5.33 10.56
C VAL A 111 -4.80 5.45 11.90
N LEU A 112 -4.13 5.06 12.98
CA LEU A 112 -4.60 5.28 14.34
C LEU A 112 -4.26 6.71 14.73
N LYS A 113 -5.29 7.48 15.09
CA LYS A 113 -5.16 8.85 15.58
C LYS A 113 -4.22 8.92 16.79
N PRO A 114 -3.60 10.07 17.06
CA PRO A 114 -2.67 10.21 18.18
C PRO A 114 -3.37 9.90 19.51
N LEU A 115 -2.73 9.06 20.34
CA LEU A 115 -3.29 8.51 21.58
C LEU A 115 -4.59 7.70 21.39
N GLY A 116 -4.82 7.20 20.17
CA GLY A 116 -5.94 6.34 19.84
C GLY A 116 -5.88 4.98 20.54
N ASP A 117 -7.03 4.32 20.57
CA ASP A 117 -7.19 2.98 21.12
C ASP A 117 -7.32 2.04 19.91
N PRO A 118 -6.38 1.10 19.69
CA PRO A 118 -6.41 0.22 18.53
C PRO A 118 -7.68 -0.65 18.47
N ASP A 119 -8.33 -0.90 19.61
CA ASP A 119 -9.56 -1.69 19.70
C ASP A 119 -10.83 -0.86 19.42
N ASN A 120 -10.72 0.47 19.32
CA ASN A 120 -11.82 1.36 18.97
C ASN A 120 -11.79 1.76 17.48
N PRO A 121 -12.74 1.30 16.65
CA PRO A 121 -12.76 1.62 15.22
C PRO A 121 -12.90 3.12 14.92
N ASP A 122 -13.51 3.91 15.80
CA ASP A 122 -13.68 5.37 15.59
C ASP A 122 -12.35 6.15 15.72
N HIS A 123 -11.35 5.51 16.33
CA HIS A 123 -10.00 6.07 16.48
C HIS A 123 -9.14 5.84 15.23
N TRP A 124 -9.62 5.04 14.27
CA TRP A 124 -8.94 4.78 13.00
C TRP A 124 -9.48 5.67 11.88
N GLU A 125 -8.58 6.11 11.00
CA GLU A 125 -8.91 6.61 9.67
C GLU A 125 -8.44 5.59 8.64
N THR A 126 -9.28 5.31 7.65
CA THR A 126 -8.99 4.29 6.64
C THR A 126 -9.12 4.88 5.24
N PHE A 127 -8.14 4.58 4.41
CA PHE A 127 -8.19 4.77 2.97
C PHE A 127 -8.02 3.42 2.28
N THR A 128 -8.88 3.15 1.31
CA THR A 128 -8.74 2.02 0.39
C THR A 128 -8.50 2.56 -1.01
N SER A 129 -7.44 2.11 -1.67
CA SER A 129 -7.13 2.51 -3.04
C SER A 129 -8.24 2.05 -4.00
N PRO A 130 -8.35 2.69 -5.18
CA PRO A 130 -8.96 2.05 -6.34
C PRO A 130 -8.30 0.70 -6.65
N ARG A 131 -8.99 -0.11 -7.45
CA ARG A 131 -8.42 -1.36 -7.97
C ARG A 131 -7.32 -1.05 -8.96
N PHE A 132 -6.23 -1.79 -8.88
CA PHE A 132 -5.16 -1.79 -9.87
C PHE A 132 -4.74 -3.22 -10.22
N SER A 133 -4.03 -3.36 -11.34
CA SER A 133 -3.49 -4.64 -11.79
C SER A 133 -1.98 -4.69 -11.62
N ILE A 134 -1.45 -5.88 -11.37
CA ILE A 134 -0.03 -6.20 -11.47
C ILE A 134 0.13 -7.19 -12.61
N ASP A 135 1.00 -6.86 -13.55
CA ASP A 135 1.46 -7.77 -14.60
C ASP A 135 2.98 -7.72 -14.71
N ASP A 136 3.65 -8.42 -13.79
CA ASP A 136 5.10 -8.51 -13.76
C ASP A 136 5.61 -9.49 -14.83
N PRO A 137 6.39 -9.03 -15.83
CA PRO A 137 6.94 -9.89 -16.87
C PRO A 137 8.10 -10.77 -16.37
N ASP A 138 8.77 -10.39 -15.27
CA ASP A 138 9.80 -11.20 -14.62
C ASP A 138 9.65 -11.23 -13.09
N PRO A 139 8.70 -12.05 -12.58
CA PRO A 139 8.40 -12.14 -11.15
C PRO A 139 9.53 -12.73 -10.29
N ARG A 140 10.70 -13.02 -10.87
CA ARG A 140 11.91 -13.47 -10.15
C ARG A 140 12.94 -12.36 -9.96
N SER A 141 12.77 -11.20 -10.62
CA SER A 141 13.74 -10.09 -10.64
C SER A 141 13.47 -8.99 -9.60
N GLY A 142 12.28 -8.94 -9.00
CA GLY A 142 11.81 -7.87 -8.10
C GLY A 142 12.52 -7.71 -6.74
N ALA A 143 13.79 -8.10 -6.63
CA ALA A 143 14.64 -7.84 -5.47
C ALA A 143 15.93 -7.15 -5.93
N THR A 144 15.84 -5.93 -6.44
CA THR A 144 17.02 -5.05 -6.49
C THR A 144 16.93 -4.07 -5.33
N ARG A 145 17.93 -4.23 -4.47
CA ARG A 145 18.19 -3.62 -3.17
C ARG A 145 18.40 -2.10 -3.23
#